data_AF-A0A9X6LQI1-F1
#
_entry.id   AF-A0A9X6LQI1-F1
#
_cell.length_a   1.000
_cell.length_b   1.000
_cell.length_c   1.000
_cell.angle_alpha   90.00
_cell.angle_beta   90.00
_cell.angle_gamma   90.00
#
_symmetry.space_group_name_H-M   'P 1'
#
loop_
_entity.id
_entity.type
_entity.pdbx_description
1 polymer ?
#
loop_
_entity_poly.entity_id
_entity_poly.type
_entity_poly.pdbx_seq_one_letter_code
_entity_poly.pdbx_strand_id
1 'polypeptide(L)'
;MALIKRETPQEPKITQSANTERNVQSTNNNNTPKKKVLTAQDRKNIKVTPESFSKIKTICTMKSVKNYEFIDEILEFYIANNLTEREQRILKNITSSNK
;
A
#
# COMPACT_ATOMS: atom_id res chain seq x y z
N MET A 1 -9.86 49.78 48.03
CA MET A 1 -8.84 48.74 47.79
C MET A 1 -8.27 48.95 46.41
N ALA A 2 -6.95 49.11 46.27
CA ALA A 2 -6.33 49.35 44.97
C ALA A 2 -6.08 48.02 44.23
N LEU A 3 -6.53 47.93 42.97
CA LEU A 3 -6.25 46.78 42.10
C LEU A 3 -4.77 46.80 41.69
N ILE A 4 -4.01 45.81 42.17
CA ILE A 4 -2.62 45.58 41.76
C ILE A 4 -2.65 45.11 40.30
N LYS A 5 -2.11 45.93 39.39
CA LYS A 5 -1.92 45.54 37.99
C LYS A 5 -0.85 44.45 37.94
N ARG A 6 -1.27 43.21 37.60
CA ARG A 6 -0.36 42.11 37.33
C ARG A 6 0.11 42.23 35.89
N GLU A 7 1.41 42.35 35.67
CA GLU A 7 1.97 42.33 34.32
C GLU A 7 1.85 40.91 33.74
N THR A 8 1.38 40.82 32.50
CA THR A 8 1.26 39.56 31.79
C THR A 8 2.64 39.08 31.36
N PRO A 9 3.03 37.83 31.66
CA PRO A 9 4.34 37.31 31.28
C PRO A 9 4.49 37.36 29.76
N GLN A 10 5.57 37.98 29.28
CA GLN A 10 5.87 38.04 27.86
C GLN A 10 6.36 36.67 27.37
N GLU A 11 5.74 36.18 26.29
CA GLU A 11 6.17 34.96 25.64
C GLU A 11 7.55 35.16 24.97
N PRO A 12 8.47 34.19 25.09
CA PRO A 12 9.78 34.29 24.50
C PRO A 12 9.69 34.27 22.97
N LYS A 13 10.35 35.23 22.30
CA LYS A 13 10.50 35.24 20.84
C LYS A 13 11.46 34.13 20.40
N ILE A 14 10.91 33.08 19.81
CA ILE A 14 11.69 31.97 19.23
C ILE A 14 12.20 32.41 17.86
N THR A 15 13.52 32.52 17.69
CA THR A 15 14.15 32.97 16.44
C THR A 15 14.44 31.84 15.46
N GLN A 16 14.49 30.59 15.93
CA GLN A 16 14.79 29.42 15.11
C GLN A 16 13.96 28.22 15.57
N SER A 17 13.25 27.59 14.65
CA SER A 17 12.60 26.31 14.84
C SER A 17 13.29 25.24 14.00
N ALA A 18 13.40 24.03 14.54
CA ALA A 18 13.93 22.89 13.80
C ALA A 18 12.89 22.43 12.76
N ASN A 19 13.31 22.25 11.51
CA ASN A 19 12.44 21.70 10.48
C ASN A 19 12.19 20.20 10.77
N THR A 20 10.94 19.85 11.09
CA THR A 20 10.49 18.48 11.35
C THR A 20 9.73 17.86 10.18
N GLU A 21 9.79 18.45 8.98
CA GLU A 21 9.09 17.93 7.82
C GLU A 21 9.62 16.53 7.45
N ARG A 22 8.69 15.58 7.37
CA ARG A 22 8.96 14.22 6.94
C ARG A 22 9.24 14.25 5.43
N ASN A 23 10.45 13.90 5.02
CA ASN A 23 10.78 13.71 3.60
C ASN A 23 10.00 12.50 3.07
N VAL A 24 8.82 12.76 2.50
CA VAL A 24 8.06 11.77 1.74
C VAL A 24 8.61 11.82 0.32
N GLN A 25 9.64 11.03 0.08
CA GLN A 25 10.18 10.85 -1.25
C GLN A 25 9.12 10.14 -2.10
N SER A 26 8.26 10.92 -2.75
CA SER A 26 7.41 10.45 -3.83
C SER A 26 8.34 10.06 -4.99
N THR A 27 8.78 8.81 -4.99
CA THR A 27 9.42 8.19 -6.15
C THR A 27 8.42 8.12 -7.30
N ASN A 28 8.33 9.20 -8.06
CA ASN A 28 7.78 9.22 -9.42
C ASN A 28 8.81 8.57 -10.35
N ASN A 29 9.04 7.26 -10.19
CA ASN A 29 9.81 6.48 -11.15
C ASN A 29 8.86 6.08 -12.29
N ASN A 30 8.85 6.87 -13.36
CA ASN A 30 8.01 6.69 -14.55
C ASN A 30 8.37 5.46 -15.41
N ASN A 31 9.16 4.49 -14.90
CA ASN A 31 9.60 3.30 -15.63
C ASN A 31 9.26 1.96 -14.94
N THR A 32 8.43 1.98 -13.90
CA THR A 32 7.83 0.74 -13.35
C THR A 32 6.38 0.65 -13.81
N PRO A 33 5.89 -0.54 -14.22
CA PRO A 33 4.49 -0.71 -14.61
C PRO A 33 3.61 -0.09 -13.54
N LYS A 34 2.71 0.83 -13.95
CA LYS A 34 1.83 1.59 -13.05
C LYS A 34 1.22 0.61 -12.05
N LYS A 35 1.68 0.64 -10.79
CA LYS A 35 1.10 -0.18 -9.73
C LYS A 35 -0.38 0.16 -9.68
N LYS A 36 -1.23 -0.83 -9.91
CA LYS A 36 -2.67 -0.66 -9.85
C LYS A 36 -3.00 -0.34 -8.40
N VAL A 37 -3.25 0.94 -8.10
CA VAL A 37 -3.56 1.39 -6.75
C VAL A 37 -4.97 0.89 -6.43
N LEU A 38 -5.05 -0.23 -5.72
CA LEU A 38 -6.31 -0.81 -5.28
C LEU A 38 -6.88 0.00 -4.11
N THR A 39 -8.06 0.56 -4.33
CA THR A 39 -8.84 1.22 -3.27
C THR A 39 -9.28 0.20 -2.22
N ALA A 40 -9.57 0.65 -0.99
CA ALA A 40 -9.98 -0.26 0.09
C ALA A 40 -11.27 -1.02 -0.24
N GLN A 41 -12.15 -0.45 -1.05
CA GLN A 41 -13.41 -1.04 -1.48
C GLN A 41 -13.24 -2.22 -2.46
N ASP A 42 -12.16 -2.22 -3.25
CA ASP A 42 -11.91 -3.26 -4.26
C ASP A 42 -11.29 -4.52 -3.66
N ARG A 43 -10.72 -4.41 -2.45
CA ARG A 43 -10.05 -5.52 -1.77
C ARG A 43 -11.07 -6.50 -1.21
N LYS A 44 -10.92 -7.78 -1.55
CA LYS A 44 -11.70 -8.89 -1.00
C LYS A 44 -10.84 -9.74 -0.08
N ASN A 45 -11.48 -10.42 0.86
CA ASN A 45 -10.82 -11.37 1.75
C ASN A 45 -10.91 -12.79 1.17
N ILE A 46 -9.87 -13.59 1.41
CA ILE A 46 -9.81 -15.01 1.07
C ILE A 46 -9.34 -15.75 2.31
N LYS A 47 -10.02 -16.85 2.67
CA LYS A 47 -9.57 -17.74 3.74
C LYS A 47 -8.60 -18.76 3.15
N VAL A 48 -7.44 -18.91 3.79
CA VAL A 48 -6.38 -19.83 3.38
C VAL A 48 -5.95 -20.70 4.55
N THR A 49 -5.25 -21.80 4.27
CA THR A 49 -4.68 -22.64 5.31
C THR A 49 -3.58 -21.89 6.09
N PRO A 50 -3.33 -22.25 7.37
CA PRO A 50 -2.32 -21.58 8.19
C PRO A 50 -0.91 -21.66 7.58
N GLU A 51 -0.56 -22.80 6.99
CA GLU A 51 0.73 -23.02 6.34
C GLU A 51 0.94 -22.06 5.15
N SER A 52 -0.07 -21.96 4.27
CA SER A 52 -0.04 -21.05 3.13
C SER A 52 0.03 -19.59 3.57
N PHE A 53 -0.71 -19.22 4.62
CA PHE A 53 -0.64 -17.88 5.21
C PHE A 53 0.77 -17.55 5.71
N SER A 54 1.43 -18.49 6.40
CA SER A 54 2.80 -18.32 6.86
C SER A 54 3.77 -18.10 5.69
N LYS A 55 3.66 -18.90 4.63
CA LYS A 55 4.51 -18.76 3.43
C LYS A 55 4.31 -17.38 2.77
N ILE A 56 3.06 -16.96 2.58
CA ILE A 56 2.72 -15.64 2.01
C ILE A 56 3.34 -14.53 2.85
N LYS A 57 3.17 -14.58 4.18
CA LYS A 57 3.68 -13.56 5.10
C LYS A 57 5.21 -13.49 5.08
N THR A 58 5.88 -14.63 5.08
CA THR A 58 7.35 -14.69 5.04
C THR A 58 7.89 -14.08 3.75
N ILE A 59 7.34 -14.46 2.59
CA ILE A 59 7.80 -13.93 1.29
C ILE A 59 7.50 -12.44 1.17
N CYS A 60 6.31 -12.01 1.61
CA CYS A 60 5.90 -10.62 1.67
C CYS A 60 6.88 -9.77 2.51
N THR A 61 7.33 -10.30 3.65
CA THR A 61 8.33 -9.66 4.51
C THR A 61 9.68 -9.55 3.80
N MET A 62 10.14 -10.61 3.12
CA MET A 62 11.40 -10.60 2.39
C MET A 62 11.41 -9.60 1.23
N LYS A 63 10.29 -9.49 0.50
CA LYS A 63 10.16 -8.61 -0.67
C LYS A 63 9.65 -7.21 -0.36
N SER A 64 9.31 -6.91 0.90
CA SER A 64 8.71 -5.61 1.31
C SER A 64 7.50 -5.18 0.48
N VAL A 65 6.69 -6.13 0.02
CA VAL A 65 5.43 -5.90 -0.72
C VAL A 65 4.24 -6.09 0.19
N LYS A 66 3.04 -5.67 -0.19
CA LYS A 66 1.83 -6.00 0.58
C LYS A 66 1.28 -7.35 0.15
N ASN A 67 0.58 -8.05 1.06
CA ASN A 67 0.02 -9.38 0.80
C ASN A 67 -0.82 -9.43 -0.48
N TYR A 68 -1.69 -8.46 -0.71
CA TYR A 68 -2.58 -8.46 -1.87
C TYR A 68 -1.83 -8.20 -3.19
N GLU A 69 -0.82 -7.31 -3.18
CA GLU A 69 0.02 -7.03 -4.36
C GLU A 69 0.81 -8.29 -4.76
N PHE A 70 1.31 -9.00 -3.76
CA PHE A 70 2.04 -10.24 -3.98
C PHE A 70 1.18 -11.36 -4.59
N ILE A 71 -0.07 -11.48 -4.14
CA ILE A 71 -1.01 -12.47 -4.69
C ILE A 71 -1.35 -12.14 -6.15
N ASP A 72 -1.55 -10.86 -6.48
CA ASP A 72 -1.81 -10.44 -7.86
C ASP A 72 -0.62 -10.76 -8.77
N GLU A 73 0.61 -10.45 -8.34
CA GLU A 73 1.84 -10.75 -9.11
C GLU A 73 2.01 -12.26 -9.36
N ILE A 74 1.76 -13.10 -8.35
CA ILE A 74 1.84 -14.56 -8.51
C ILE A 74 0.78 -15.09 -9.47
N LEU A 75 -0.44 -14.55 -9.40
CA LEU A 75 -1.51 -14.95 -10.29
C LEU A 75 -1.18 -14.59 -11.75
N GLU A 76 -0.71 -13.38 -11.99
CA GLU A 76 -0.25 -12.96 -13.33
C GLU A 76 0.89 -13.84 -13.83
N PHE A 77 1.87 -14.15 -12.97
CA PHE A 77 2.96 -15.06 -13.29
C PHE A 77 2.47 -16.48 -13.62
N TYR A 78 1.51 -17.00 -12.87
CA TYR A 78 0.95 -18.33 -13.11
C TYR A 78 0.17 -18.38 -14.43
N ILE A 79 -0.63 -17.35 -14.73
CA ILE A 79 -1.38 -17.24 -15.99
C ILE A 79 -0.41 -17.17 -17.18
N ALA A 80 0.66 -16.40 -17.08
CA ALA A 80 1.60 -16.22 -18.18
C ALA A 80 2.44 -17.48 -18.47
N ASN A 81 2.87 -18.20 -17.44
CA ASN A 81 3.83 -19.30 -17.60
C ASN A 81 3.20 -20.70 -17.64
N ASN A 82 2.06 -20.91 -16.96
CA ASN A 82 1.50 -22.26 -16.77
C ASN A 82 0.19 -22.51 -17.53
N LEU A 83 -0.52 -21.47 -17.99
CA LEU A 83 -1.77 -21.67 -18.75
C LEU A 83 -1.51 -21.66 -20.26
N THR A 84 -2.16 -22.59 -20.96
CA THR A 84 -2.21 -22.59 -22.43
C THR A 84 -3.07 -21.45 -22.96
N GLU A 85 -2.86 -21.05 -24.22
CA GLU A 85 -3.65 -19.96 -24.85
C GLU A 85 -5.17 -20.22 -24.80
N ARG A 86 -5.58 -21.50 -24.88
CA ARG A 86 -6.98 -21.88 -24.77
C ARG A 86 -7.54 -21.63 -23.37
N GLU A 87 -6.80 -22.01 -22.33
CA GLU A 87 -7.21 -21.81 -20.93
C GLU A 87 -7.22 -20.32 -20.57
N GLN A 88 -6.25 -19.55 -21.07
CA GLN A 88 -6.23 -18.09 -20.90
C GLN A 88 -7.45 -17.43 -21.55
N ARG A 89 -7.85 -17.87 -22.76
CA ARG A 89 -9.07 -17.39 -23.43
C ARG A 89 -10.33 -17.71 -22.62
N ILE A 90 -10.44 -18.93 -22.09
CA ILE A 90 -11.58 -19.33 -21.23
C ILE A 90 -11.62 -18.45 -19.98
N LEU A 91 -10.49 -18.25 -19.31
CA LEU A 91 -10.39 -17.40 -18.12
C LEU A 91 -10.81 -15.96 -18.42
N LYS A 92 -10.37 -15.39 -19.55
CA LYS A 92 -10.75 -14.04 -19.98
C LYS A 92 -12.25 -13.91 -20.23
N ASN A 93 -12.86 -14.92 -20.84
CA ASN A 93 -14.30 -14.92 -21.13
C ASN A 93 -15.13 -14.97 -19.82
N ILE A 94 -14.75 -15.82 -18.87
CA ILE A 94 -15.45 -15.96 -17.58
C ILE A 94 -15.34 -14.68 -16.73
N THR A 95 -14.13 -14.10 -16.68
CA THR A 95 -13.86 -12.90 -15.88
C THR A 95 -14.49 -11.64 -16.50
N SER A 96 -14.60 -11.56 -17.83
CA SER A 96 -15.23 -10.43 -18.52
C SER A 96 -16.76 -10.45 -18.43
N SER A 97 -17.38 -11.62 -18.30
CA SER A 97 -18.83 -11.77 -18.18
C SER A 97 -19.39 -11.41 -16.78
N ASN A 98 -18.53 -11.30 -15.77
CA ASN A 98 -18.90 -10.98 -14.38
C ASN A 98 -18.69 -9.49 -14.01
N LYS A 99 -18.50 -8.63 -15.02
CA LYS A 99 -18.42 -7.17 -14.87
C LYS A 99 -19.72 -6.52 -15.32
#